data_AF-A0ABD0QUW3-F1
#
_entry.id   AF-A0ABD0QUW3-F1
#
_cell.length_a   1.000
_cell.length_b   1.000
_cell.length_c   1.000
_cell.angle_alpha   90.00
_cell.angle_beta   90.00
_cell.angle_gamma   90.00
#
_symmetry.space_group_name_H-M   'P 1'
#
loop_
_entity.id
_entity.type
_entity.pdbx_description
1 polymer ?
#
loop_
_entity_poly.entity_id
_entity_poly.type
_entity_poly.pdbx_seq_one_letter_code
_entity_poly.pdbx_strand_id
1 'polypeptide(L)' 'MSSSSGLLAEELQCSVCLDVFTDPVSTPCGHNFCKNCLNHCICPLCKETFNKRPDLKINTALRQVVQHFQE' A
#
# COMPACT_ATOMS: atom_id res chain seq x y z
N MET A 1 19.96 5.47 -19.66
CA MET A 1 19.68 4.07 -19.26
C MET A 1 18.48 4.13 -18.33
N SER A 2 17.29 3.84 -18.85
CA SER A 2 16.07 3.81 -18.03
C SER A 2 16.09 2.48 -17.28
N SER A 3 16.63 2.48 -16.07
CA SER A 3 16.58 1.31 -15.21
C SER A 3 15.13 1.12 -14.78
N SER A 4 14.41 0.23 -15.47
CA SER A 4 13.00 -0.09 -15.20
C SER A 4 12.73 -0.50 -13.74
N SER A 5 13.77 -0.90 -13.01
CA SER A 5 13.73 -1.23 -11.60
C SER A 5 13.42 -0.04 -10.67
N GLY A 6 13.79 1.19 -11.06
CA GLY A 6 13.59 2.38 -10.22
C GLY A 6 12.12 2.79 -10.11
N LEU A 7 11.39 2.73 -11.23
CA LEU A 7 9.96 3.08 -11.28
C LEU A 7 9.10 2.10 -10.48
N LEU A 8 9.48 0.82 -10.44
CA LEU A 8 8.72 -0.19 -9.71
C LEU A 8 8.88 -0.04 -8.19
N ALA A 9 9.99 0.53 -7.71
CA ALA A 9 10.15 0.83 -6.29
C ALA A 9 9.18 1.93 -5.81
N GLU A 10 8.91 2.93 -6.66
CA GLU A 10 7.92 3.98 -6.39
C GLU A 10 6.48 3.42 -6.38
N GLU A 11 6.18 2.43 -7.25
CA GLU A 11 4.87 1.74 -7.27
C GLU A 11 4.63 0.83 -6.05
N LEU A 12 5.70 0.42 -5.36
CA LEU A 12 5.66 -0.44 -4.17
C LEU A 12 5.80 0.35 -2.85
N GLN A 13 5.68 1.68 -2.93
CA GLN A 13 5.83 2.58 -1.80
C GLN A 13 4.48 2.98 -1.20
N CYS A 14 4.40 2.98 0.13
CA CYS A 14 3.25 3.52 0.83
C CYS A 14 3.28 5.04 0.81
N SER A 15 2.22 5.67 0.29
CA SER A 15 2.10 7.14 0.22
C SER A 15 1.92 7.83 1.58
N VAL A 16 1.93 7.10 2.70
CA VAL A 16 1.81 7.63 4.06
C VAL A 16 3.15 7.66 4.78
N CYS A 17 3.84 6.52 4.90
CA CYS A 17 5.18 6.47 5.50
C CYS A 17 6.30 6.77 4.51
N LEU A 18 5.97 6.85 3.21
CA LEU A 18 6.92 7.07 2.12
C LEU A 18 8.03 6.01 2.10
N ASP A 19 7.70 4.80 2.52
CA ASP A 19 8.60 3.65 2.52
C ASP A 19 7.90 2.46 1.85
N VAL A 20 8.65 1.43 1.50
CA VAL A 20 8.13 0.21 0.90
C VAL A 20 7.07 -0.41 1.81
N PHE A 21 6.01 -0.99 1.21
CA PHE A 21 4.89 -1.53 1.98
C PHE A 21 5.32 -2.57 3.02
N THR A 22 5.03 -2.27 4.29
CA THR A 22 5.08 -3.24 5.40
C THR A 22 3.65 -3.67 5.73
N ASP A 23 3.37 -4.96 5.64
CA ASP A 23 2.02 -5.51 5.78
C ASP A 23 0.99 -4.75 4.94
N PRO A 24 1.13 -4.74 3.59
CA PRO A 24 0.23 -3.99 2.73
C PRO A 24 -1.22 -4.42 2.94
N VAL A 25 -2.14 -3.47 2.97
CA VAL A 25 -3.59 -3.67 2.99
C VAL A 25 -4.21 -2.91 1.83
N SER A 26 -5.27 -3.46 1.25
CA SER A 26 -6.02 -2.83 0.17
C SER A 26 -7.35 -2.28 0.70
N THR A 27 -7.59 -1.00 0.49
CA THR A 27 -8.86 -0.37 0.84
C THR A 27 -9.96 -0.74 -0.16
N PRO A 28 -11.25 -0.61 0.20
CA PRO A 28 -12.35 -0.79 -0.74
C PRO A 28 -12.28 0.12 -1.98
N CYS A 29 -11.63 1.28 -1.86
CA CYS A 29 -11.40 2.20 -2.98
C CYS A 29 -10.19 1.83 -3.87
N GLY A 30 -9.58 0.67 -3.65
CA GLY A 30 -8.51 0.13 -4.49
C GLY A 30 -7.09 0.62 -4.18
N HIS A 31 -6.92 1.47 -3.17
CA HIS A 31 -5.60 1.99 -2.78
C HIS A 31 -4.92 1.09 -1.75
N ASN A 32 -3.59 1.08 -1.75
CA ASN A 32 -2.78 0.22 -0.89
C ASN A 32 -1.99 1.06 0.12
N PHE A 33 -1.92 0.59 1.37
CA PHE A 33 -1.19 1.23 2.46
C PHE A 33 -0.56 0.19 3.37
N CYS A 34 0.43 0.55 4.19
CA CYS A 34 0.84 -0.31 5.30
C CYS A 34 -0.33 -0.44 6.30
N LYS A 35 -0.50 -1.62 6.89
CA LYS A 35 -1.56 -1.87 7.90
C LYS A 35 -1.57 -0.83 9.02
N ASN A 36 -0.40 -0.40 9.47
CA ASN A 36 -0.26 0.59 10.54
C ASN A 36 -0.44 2.04 10.07
N CYS A 37 -0.27 2.31 8.77
CA CYS A 37 -0.43 3.64 8.20
C CYS A 37 -1.90 4.01 7.97
N LEU A 38 -2.78 3.01 7.81
CA LEU A 38 -4.21 3.25 7.71
C LEU A 38 -4.88 3.20 9.09
N ASN A 39 -5.00 4.37 9.72
CA ASN A 39 -5.61 4.49 11.05
C ASN A 39 -7.04 5.07 11.03
N HIS A 40 -7.51 5.55 9.88
CA HIS A 40 -8.77 6.28 9.77
C HIS A 40 -9.76 5.60 8.83
N CYS A 41 -11.04 5.94 8.96
CA CYS A 41 -12.09 5.57 8.03
C CYS A 41 -12.04 6.38 6.72
N ILE A 42 -10.92 7.01 6.39
CA ILE A 42 -10.78 7.87 5.21
C ILE A 42 -9.51 7.47 4.47
N CYS A 43 -9.61 7.27 3.17
CA CYS A 43 -8.46 7.02 2.30
C CYS A 43 -7.55 8.26 2.24
N PRO A 44 -6.25 8.16 2.59
CA PRO A 44 -5.32 9.28 2.49
C PRO A 44 -5.15 9.84 1.07
N LEU A 45 -5.32 9.00 0.04
CA LEU A 45 -5.11 9.35 -1.37
C LEU A 45 -6.35 10.01 -2.01
N CYS A 46 -7.46 9.28 -2.12
CA CYS A 46 -8.66 9.77 -2.80
C CYS A 46 -9.69 10.43 -1.88
N LYS A 47 -9.44 10.46 -0.56
CA LYS A 47 -10.36 11.00 0.47
C LYS A 47 -11.72 10.29 0.58
N GLU A 48 -11.86 9.11 -0.02
CA GLU A 48 -13.05 8.28 0.14
C GLU A 48 -13.23 7.87 1.59
N THR A 49 -14.44 8.03 2.12
CA THR A 49 -14.80 7.70 3.50
C THR A 49 -15.49 6.34 3.56
N PHE A 50 -15.04 5.48 4.45
CA PHE A 50 -15.61 4.18 4.74
C PHE A 50 -16.58 4.30 5.92
N ASN A 51 -17.77 3.69 5.82
CA ASN A 51 -18.80 3.76 6.88
C ASN A 51 -18.36 3.17 8.23
N LYS A 52 -17.41 2.24 8.20
CA LYS A 52 -16.78 1.61 9.36
C LYS A 52 -15.32 1.35 9.03
N ARG A 53 -14.45 1.26 10.06
CA ARG A 53 -13.07 0.81 9.84
C ARG A 53 -13.13 -0.55 9.15
N PRO A 54 -12.65 -0.67 7.90
CA PRO A 54 -12.72 -1.94 7.21
C PRO A 54 -11.85 -2.96 7.95
N ASP A 55 -12.32 -4.22 8.00
CA ASP A 55 -11.50 -5.33 8.51
C ASP A 55 -10.47 -5.68 7.43
N LEU A 56 -9.36 -4.96 7.47
CA LEU A 56 -8.34 -5.01 6.45
C LEU A 56 -7.42 -6.19 6.69
N LYS A 57 -7.53 -7.15 5.77
CA LYS A 57 -6.60 -8.26 5.67
C LYS A 57 -5.38 -7.83 4.88
N ILE A 58 -4.24 -8.41 5.25
CA ILE A 58 -2.99 -8.18 4.54
C ILE A 58 -3.14 -8.72 3.12
N ASN A 59 -2.79 -7.91 2.14
CA ASN A 59 -2.71 -8.30 0.75
C ASN A 59 -1.43 -9.12 0.56
N THR A 60 -1.58 -10.45 0.65
CA THR A 60 -0.45 -11.39 0.54
C THR A 60 0.21 -11.37 -0.84
N ALA A 61 -0.56 -11.13 -1.90
CA ALA A 61 0.00 -11.02 -3.25
C ALA A 61 0.91 -9.79 -3.36
N LEU A 62 0.45 -8.63 -2.89
CA LEU A 62 1.27 -7.42 -2.88
C LEU A 62 2.51 -7.58 -1.97
N ARG A 63 2.38 -8.26 -0.83
CA ARG A 63 3.53 -8.60 0.02
C ARG A 63 4.56 -9.44 -0.72
N GLN A 64 4.14 -10.47 -1.45
CA GLN A 64 5.04 -11.33 -2.23
C GLN A 64 5.77 -10.55 -3.33
N VAL A 65 5.05 -9.64 -4.01
CA VAL A 65 5.65 -8.75 -5.01
C VAL A 65 6.72 -7.87 -4.33
N VAL A 66 6.37 -7.18 -3.26
CA VAL A 66 7.31 -6.35 -2.48
C VAL A 66 8.58 -7.11 -2.11
N GLN A 67 8.43 -8.33 -1.59
CA GLN A 67 9.56 -9.16 -1.19
C GLN A 67 10.45 -9.52 -2.39
N HIS A 68 9.87 -9.85 -3.54
CA HIS A 68 10.63 -10.22 -4.74
C HIS A 68 11.44 -9.06 -5.33
N PHE A 69 11.01 -7.81 -5.12
CA PHE A 69 11.74 -6.62 -5.59
C PHE A 69 12.76 -6.08 -4.58
N GLN A 70 12.83 -6.66 -3.38
CA GLN A 70 13.84 -6.36 -2.36
C GLN A 70 15.00 -7.37 -2.36
N GLU A 71 14.91 -8.45 -3.15
CA GLU A 71 15.98 -9.43 -3.43
C GLU A 71 16.86 -8.98 -4.60
#